data_AF-A0AB39XR23-F1
#
_entry.id   AF-A0AB39XR23-F1
#
_cell.length_a   1.000
_cell.length_b   1.000
_cell.length_c   1.000
_cell.angle_alpha   90.00
_cell.angle_beta   90.00
_cell.angle_gamma   90.00
#
_symmetry.space_group_name_H-M   'P 1'
#
loop_
_entity.id
_entity.type
_entity.pdbx_description
1 polymer ?
#
loop_
_entity_poly.entity_id
_entity_poly.type
_entity_poly.pdbx_seq_one_letter_code
_entity_poly.pdbx_strand_id
1 'polypeptide(L)' 'MSDDDLESRAKAVMNAVAITRMEGGEPSAFVREQLARYAAGEISADEMRQNVLRHHGVRHDV' A
#
# COMPACT_ATOMS: atom_id res chain seq x y z
N MET A 1 -7.92 11.31 12.92
CA MET A 1 -7.42 9.93 12.95
C MET A 1 -7.13 9.60 14.38
N SER A 2 -7.68 8.49 14.88
CA SER A 2 -7.29 7.95 16.20
C SER A 2 -5.98 7.15 16.06
N ASP A 3 -5.25 6.97 17.15
CA ASP A 3 -4.07 6.11 17.18
C ASP A 3 -4.44 4.65 16.79
N ASP A 4 -5.66 4.21 17.10
CA ASP A 4 -6.22 2.91 16.71
C ASP A 4 -6.32 2.72 15.19
N ASP A 5 -6.63 3.79 14.44
CA ASP A 5 -6.70 3.76 12.97
C ASP A 5 -5.32 3.55 12.36
N LEU A 6 -4.28 4.21 12.91
CA LEU A 6 -2.91 4.10 12.44
C LEU A 6 -2.33 2.71 12.74
N GLU A 7 -2.59 2.16 13.92
CA GLU A 7 -2.17 0.79 14.26
C GLU A 7 -2.82 -0.24 13.34
N SER A 8 -4.12 -0.09 13.06
CA SER A 8 -4.85 -0.96 12.14
C SER A 8 -4.27 -0.93 10.72
N ARG A 9 -3.91 0.27 10.24
CA ARG A 9 -3.25 0.44 8.93
C ARG A 9 -1.87 -0.19 8.89
N ALA A 10 -1.05 0.00 9.92
CA ALA A 10 0.27 -0.60 10.02
C ALA A 10 0.21 -2.13 9.99
N LYS A 11 -0.73 -2.74 10.73
CA LYS A 11 -0.99 -4.20 10.69
C LYS A 11 -1.40 -4.67 9.30
N ALA A 12 -2.29 -3.94 8.62
CA ALA A 12 -2.71 -4.27 7.27
C ALA A 12 -1.52 -4.27 6.28
N VAL A 13 -0.63 -3.28 6.37
CA VAL A 13 0.57 -3.19 5.53
C VAL A 13 1.54 -4.35 5.80
N MET A 14 1.80 -4.67 7.08
CA MET A 14 2.67 -5.81 7.42
C MET A 14 2.13 -7.12 6.87
N ASN A 15 0.83 -7.37 7.00
CA ASN A 15 0.19 -8.57 6.46
C ASN A 15 0.27 -8.63 4.93
N ALA A 16 0.03 -7.51 4.23
CA ALA A 16 0.12 -7.46 2.78
C ALA A 16 1.54 -7.82 2.28
N VAL A 17 2.57 -7.24 2.91
CA VAL A 17 3.98 -7.54 2.58
C VAL A 17 4.33 -9.00 2.88
N ALA A 18 3.87 -9.54 4.01
CA ALA A 18 4.09 -10.92 4.38
C ALA A 18 3.47 -11.89 3.35
N ILE A 19 2.20 -11.66 2.96
CA ILE A 19 1.52 -12.47 1.93
C ILE A 19 2.28 -12.43 0.61
N THR A 20 2.67 -11.24 0.13
CA THR A 20 3.44 -11.11 -1.12
C THR A 20 4.74 -11.91 -1.08
N ARG A 21 5.45 -11.90 0.06
CA ARG A 21 6.68 -12.67 0.25
C ARG A 21 6.43 -14.17 0.31
N MET A 22 5.34 -14.62 0.95
CA MET A 22 4.96 -16.03 0.99
C MET A 22 4.65 -16.58 -0.41
N GLU A 23 4.14 -15.75 -1.31
CA GLU A 23 3.90 -16.08 -2.72
C GLU A 23 5.18 -15.99 -3.59
N GLY A 24 6.34 -15.69 -2.99
CA GLY A 24 7.61 -15.55 -3.70
C GLY A 24 7.81 -14.20 -4.41
N GLY A 25 6.92 -13.24 -4.18
CA GLY A 25 7.06 -11.87 -4.65
C GLY A 25 7.83 -10.98 -3.68
N GLU A 26 8.31 -9.83 -4.17
CA GLU A 26 8.79 -8.73 -3.33
C GLU A 26 8.20 -7.42 -3.85
N PRO A 27 7.53 -6.62 -3.00
CA PRO A 27 7.03 -5.32 -3.41
C PRO A 27 8.18 -4.41 -3.90
N SER A 28 7.94 -3.69 -4.99
CA SER A 28 8.91 -2.71 -5.49
C SER A 28 9.15 -1.58 -4.47
N ALA A 29 10.27 -0.86 -4.62
CA ALA A 29 10.56 0.29 -3.76
C ALA A 29 9.42 1.32 -3.77
N PHE A 30 8.83 1.58 -4.94
CA PHE A 30 7.69 2.48 -5.07
C PHE A 30 6.46 1.98 -4.31
N VAL A 31 6.12 0.68 -4.42
CA VAL A 31 4.98 0.12 -3.69
C VAL A 31 5.19 0.19 -2.18
N ARG A 32 6.42 -0.06 -1.69
CA ARG A 32 6.75 0.09 -0.26
C ARG A 32 6.60 1.52 0.24
N GLU A 33 6.98 2.51 -0.58
CA GLU A 33 6.78 3.93 -0.27
C GLU A 33 5.29 4.27 -0.14
N GLN A 34 4.45 3.84 -1.09
CA GLN A 34 3.01 4.10 -1.02
C GLN A 34 2.35 3.40 0.19
N LEU A 35 2.77 2.18 0.51
CA LEU A 35 2.31 1.47 1.72
C LEU A 35 2.71 2.21 3.00
N ALA A 36 3.92 2.76 3.08
CA ALA A 36 4.38 3.53 4.23
C ALA A 36 3.56 4.81 4.42
N ARG A 37 3.28 5.55 3.34
CA ARG A 37 2.44 6.76 3.37
C ARG A 37 1.01 6.45 3.81
N TYR A 38 0.45 5.32 3.37
CA TYR A 38 -0.86 4.86 3.82
C TYR A 38 -0.86 4.53 5.33
N ALA A 39 0.15 3.79 5.79
CA ALA A 39 0.31 3.44 7.21
C ALA A 39 0.46 4.68 8.10
N ALA A 40 1.16 5.71 7.62
CA ALA A 40 1.35 6.99 8.31
C ALA A 40 0.10 7.89 8.32
N GLY A 41 -0.98 7.52 7.60
CA GLY A 41 -2.18 8.36 7.50
C GLY A 41 -2.06 9.49 6.48
N GLU A 42 -0.95 9.59 5.74
CA GLU A 42 -0.70 10.68 4.79
C GLU A 42 -1.56 10.59 3.53
N ILE A 43 -1.94 9.37 3.13
CA ILE A 43 -2.79 9.09 1.98
C ILE A 43 -3.90 8.09 2.34
N SER A 44 -5.00 8.13 1.60
CA SER A 44 -6.05 7.12 1.61
C SER A 44 -5.64 5.85 0.87
N ALA A 45 -6.40 4.77 1.08
CA ALA A 45 -6.20 3.51 0.36
C ALA A 45 -6.45 3.67 -1.16
N ASP A 46 -7.42 4.51 -1.54
CA ASP A 46 -7.73 4.80 -2.94
C ASP A 46 -6.59 5.56 -3.62
N GLU A 47 -6.03 6.58 -2.95
CA GLU A 47 -4.86 7.32 -3.46
C GLU A 47 -3.64 6.40 -3.62
N MET A 48 -3.37 5.54 -2.62
CA MET A 48 -2.32 4.53 -2.70
C MET A 48 -2.49 3.65 -3.94
N ARG A 49 -3.70 3.11 -4.15
CA ARG A 49 -4.04 2.27 -5.31
C ARG A 49 -3.85 3.01 -6.62
N GLN A 50 -4.35 4.23 -6.74
CA GLN A 50 -4.21 5.03 -7.95
C GLN A 50 -2.74 5.36 -8.27
N ASN A 51 -1.91 5.61 -7.26
CA ASN A 51 -0.48 5.87 -7.44
C ASN A 51 0.24 4.63 -7.95
N VAL A 52 -0.04 3.46 -7.37
CA VAL A 52 0.52 2.18 -7.82
C VAL A 52 0.09 1.87 -9.26
N LEU A 53 -1.20 1.99 -9.59
CA LEU A 53 -1.70 1.73 -10.94
C LEU A 53 -1.08 2.67 -11.98
N ARG A 54 -0.98 3.97 -11.69
CA ARG A 54 -0.34 4.96 -12.57
C ARG A 54 1.14 4.65 -12.78
N HIS A 55 1.86 4.26 -11.72
CA HIS A 55 3.29 3.95 -11.82
C HIS A 55 3.57 2.70 -12.67
N HIS A 56 2.71 1.69 -12.57
CA HIS A 56 2.85 0.45 -13.34
C HIS A 56 2.27 0.51 -14.75
N GLY A 57 1.79 1.68 -15.20
CA GLY A 57 1.24 1.86 -16.54
C GLY A 57 -0.06 1.10 -16.79
N VAL A 58 -0.71 0.60 -15.73
CA VAL A 58 -2.01 -0.08 -15.83
C VAL A 58 -3.06 1.01 -15.97
N ARG A 59 -3.33 1.42 -17.21
CA ARG A 59 -4.50 2.23 -17.54
C ARG A 59 -5.73 1.36 -17.29
N HIS A 60 -6.55 1.79 -16.33
CA HIS A 60 -7.92 1.31 -16.23
C HIS A 60 -8.67 2.06 -17.33
N ASP A 61 -8.72 1.48 -18.54
CA ASP A 61 -9.62 1.98 -19.57
C ASP A 61 -11.05 1.74 -19.05
N VAL A 62 -11.78 2.84 -18.89
CA VAL A 62 -13.20 2.87 -18.47
C VAL A 62 -14.09 2.69 -19.68
#